data_AF-A0A1W9V4K8-F1
#
_entry.id   AF-A0A1W9V4K8-F1
#
_cell.length_a   1.000
_cell.length_b   1.000
_cell.length_c   1.000
_cell.angle_alpha   90.00
_cell.angle_beta   90.00
_cell.angle_gamma   90.00
#
_symmetry.space_group_name_H-M   'P 1'
#
loop_
_entity.id
_entity.type
_entity.pdbx_description
1 polymer ?
#
loop_
_entity_poly.entity_id
_entity_poly.type
_entity_poly.pdbx_seq_one_letter_code
_entity_poly.pdbx_strand_id
1 'polypeptide(L)'
;PSPAHSATANFGGASLIGYDLNPQTVEAGQPLTLTLYWRGETGFDESWAVFAHLLDASGRLWAQRDQLPGKGEFPTGSWVGGEYIRDTRQILIPADTPPGAYRLEVGLYNPNTFKRVPVIGGGDAVILDASITIR
;
A
#
# COMPACT_ATOMS: atom_id res chain seq x y z
N PRO A 1 6.53 12.63 -9.45
CA PRO A 1 6.41 12.95 -8.00
C PRO A 1 7.77 12.68 -7.33
N SER A 2 8.08 13.34 -6.21
CA SER A 2 9.31 13.10 -5.44
C SER A 2 8.93 12.58 -4.05
N PRO A 3 8.73 11.26 -3.87
CA PRO A 3 8.36 10.68 -2.58
C PRO A 3 9.49 10.84 -1.55
N ALA A 4 9.13 10.91 -0.27
CA ALA A 4 10.08 10.95 0.84
C ALA A 4 10.84 9.60 0.99
N HIS A 5 10.16 8.48 0.69
CA HIS A 5 10.76 7.15 0.69
C HIS A 5 10.64 6.50 -0.69
N SER A 6 11.73 5.93 -1.19
CA SER A 6 11.72 5.12 -2.41
C SER A 6 11.30 3.69 -2.09
N ALA A 7 10.39 3.14 -2.89
CA ALA A 7 9.99 1.74 -2.84
C ALA A 7 9.66 1.31 -4.27
N THR A 8 10.56 0.55 -4.89
CA THR A 8 10.42 0.16 -6.29
C THR A 8 9.95 -1.27 -6.41
N ALA A 9 8.75 -1.47 -6.95
CA ALA A 9 8.22 -2.79 -7.26
C ALA A 9 7.31 -2.74 -8.48
N ASN A 10 7.50 -3.67 -9.40
CA ASN A 10 6.75 -3.76 -10.65
C ASN A 10 5.76 -4.93 -10.58
N PHE A 11 4.47 -4.63 -10.74
CA PHE A 11 3.36 -5.58 -10.73
C PHE A 11 2.82 -5.88 -12.14
N GLY A 12 3.61 -5.62 -13.18
CA GLY A 12 3.22 -5.70 -14.57
C GLY A 12 2.52 -4.44 -15.06
N GLY A 13 1.26 -4.25 -14.69
CA GLY A 13 0.43 -3.09 -15.10
C GLY A 13 0.55 -1.85 -14.21
N ALA A 14 1.30 -1.94 -13.12
CA ALA A 14 1.58 -0.82 -12.23
C ALA A 14 2.95 -0.98 -11.57
N SER A 15 3.66 0.13 -11.40
CA SER A 15 4.92 0.17 -10.65
C SER A 15 4.76 1.04 -9.41
N LEU A 16 5.00 0.49 -8.22
CA LEU A 16 5.21 1.30 -7.02
C LEU A 16 6.57 1.99 -7.18
N ILE A 17 6.60 3.32 -6.97
CA ILE A 17 7.83 4.12 -7.09
C ILE A 17 8.29 4.70 -5.75
N GLY A 18 7.38 4.84 -4.77
CA GLY A 18 7.69 5.32 -3.44
C GLY A 18 6.46 5.65 -2.63
N TYR A 19 6.68 6.17 -1.42
CA TYR A 19 5.61 6.46 -0.48
C TYR A 19 5.99 7.56 0.52
N ASP A 20 4.96 8.12 1.17
CA ASP A 20 5.10 9.00 2.33
C ASP A 20 4.27 8.45 3.49
N LEU A 21 4.78 8.62 4.71
CA LEU A 21 4.08 8.31 5.96
C LEU A 21 3.87 9.57 6.78
N ASN A 22 2.66 9.73 7.31
CA ASN A 22 2.35 10.80 8.24
C ASN A 22 1.28 10.38 9.27
N PRO A 23 1.57 10.34 10.58
CA PRO A 23 2.89 10.42 11.20
C PRO A 23 3.63 9.06 11.20
N GLN A 24 4.95 9.03 11.43
CA GLN A 24 5.69 7.77 11.63
C GLN A 24 5.61 7.24 13.08
N THR A 25 5.10 8.05 14.01
CA THR A 25 4.74 7.64 15.37
C THR A 25 3.27 7.94 15.60
N VAL A 26 2.48 6.93 15.91
CA VAL A 26 1.02 6.98 15.98
C VAL A 26 0.56 6.45 17.34
N GLU A 27 -0.44 7.07 17.95
CA GLU A 27 -1.10 6.51 19.14
C GLU A 27 -2.10 5.43 18.72
N ALA A 28 -2.22 4.35 19.49
CA ALA A 28 -3.28 3.37 19.27
C ALA A 28 -4.66 4.06 19.24
N GLY A 29 -5.52 3.67 18.30
CA GLY A 29 -6.82 4.33 18.06
C GLY A 29 -6.77 5.53 17.11
N GLN A 30 -5.58 6.02 16.72
CA GLN A 30 -5.43 7.13 15.78
C GLN A 30 -5.19 6.65 14.33
N PRO A 31 -5.51 7.48 13.32
CA PRO A 31 -5.24 7.15 11.93
C PRO A 31 -3.78 7.39 11.54
N LEU A 32 -3.22 6.44 10.78
CA LEU A 32 -1.98 6.60 10.01
C LEU A 32 -2.32 6.97 8.57
N THR A 33 -1.70 8.02 8.03
CA THR A 33 -1.82 8.35 6.60
C THR A 33 -0.62 7.80 5.83
N LEU A 34 -0.91 6.91 4.87
CA LEU A 34 0.04 6.37 3.89
C LEU A 34 -0.29 6.95 2.52
N THR A 35 0.64 7.66 1.89
CA THR A 35 0.52 8.05 0.48
C THR A 35 1.41 7.13 -0.34
N LEU A 36 0.81 6.39 -1.28
CA LEU A 36 1.55 5.58 -2.25
C LEU A 36 1.65 6.35 -3.57
N TYR A 37 2.83 6.29 -4.18
CA TYR A 37 3.06 6.83 -5.50
C TYR A 37 3.27 5.69 -6.46
N TRP A 38 2.44 5.67 -7.49
CA TRP A 38 2.46 4.66 -8.53
C TRP A 38 2.79 5.30 -9.88
N ARG A 39 3.37 4.50 -10.75
CA ARG A 39 3.42 4.75 -12.18
C ARG A 39 2.53 3.71 -12.87
N GLY A 40 1.57 4.17 -13.66
CA GLY A 40 0.78 3.28 -14.51
C GLY A 40 1.68 2.64 -15.57
N GLU A 41 1.50 1.35 -15.81
CA GLU A 41 2.17 0.63 -16.90
C GLU A 41 1.11 0.03 -17.82
N THR A 42 1.49 -0.46 -18.99
CA THR A 42 0.54 -1.18 -19.85
C THR A 42 0.38 -2.61 -19.35
N GLY A 43 -0.86 -3.08 -19.15
CA GLY A 43 -1.12 -4.50 -18.87
C GLY A 43 -2.22 -4.80 -17.86
N PHE A 44 -2.79 -3.80 -17.19
CA PHE A 44 -4.03 -3.98 -16.44
C PHE A 44 -5.23 -3.65 -17.33
N ASP A 45 -5.98 -4.67 -17.72
CA ASP A 45 -7.27 -4.58 -18.40
C ASP A 45 -8.46 -4.64 -17.42
N GLU A 46 -8.20 -5.02 -16.17
CA GLU A 46 -9.16 -5.02 -15.07
C GLU A 46 -8.74 -4.15 -13.88
N SER A 47 -9.68 -3.92 -12.96
CA SER A 47 -9.49 -3.07 -11.78
C SER A 47 -8.95 -3.88 -10.60
N TRP A 48 -7.76 -3.50 -10.13
CA TRP A 48 -7.07 -4.12 -9.01
C TRP A 48 -7.19 -3.24 -7.77
N ALA A 49 -7.50 -3.85 -6.64
CA ALA A 49 -7.49 -3.19 -5.35
C ALA A 49 -6.07 -3.21 -4.78
N VAL A 50 -5.70 -2.14 -4.09
CA VAL A 50 -4.43 -2.08 -3.36
C VAL A 50 -4.73 -2.38 -1.91
N PHE A 51 -3.93 -3.27 -1.33
CA PHE A 51 -3.92 -3.50 0.11
C PHE A 51 -2.73 -2.80 0.76
N ALA A 52 -2.93 -2.39 2.01
CA ALA A 52 -1.88 -1.92 2.90
C ALA A 52 -2.09 -2.57 4.26
N HIS A 53 -1.19 -3.44 4.67
CA HIS A 53 -1.26 -4.22 5.90
C HIS A 53 -0.24 -3.72 6.91
N LEU A 54 -0.68 -3.48 8.14
CA LEU A 54 0.17 -3.18 9.29
C LEU A 54 0.47 -4.48 10.03
N LEU A 55 1.75 -4.84 10.07
CA LEU A 55 2.24 -6.11 10.60
C LEU A 55 3.18 -5.89 11.79
N ASP A 56 3.09 -6.74 12.81
CA ASP A 56 4.10 -6.77 13.88
C ASP A 56 5.35 -7.60 13.50
N ALA A 57 6.28 -7.74 14.44
CA ALA A 57 7.52 -8.48 14.23
C ALA A 57 7.31 -9.97 13.91
N SER A 58 6.19 -10.56 14.37
CA SER A 58 5.82 -11.96 14.09
C SER A 58 5.08 -12.14 12.75
N GLY A 59 4.77 -11.04 12.06
CA GLY A 59 3.97 -11.05 10.83
C GLY A 59 2.45 -11.09 11.10
N ARG A 60 2.02 -10.89 12.35
CA ARG A 60 0.59 -10.78 12.68
C ARG A 60 0.04 -9.45 12.15
N LEU A 61 -1.10 -9.54 11.47
CA LEU A 61 -1.86 -8.41 11.00
C LEU A 61 -2.60 -7.70 12.15
N TRP A 62 -2.40 -6.39 12.25
CA TRP A 62 -3.07 -5.53 13.25
C TRP A 62 -4.06 -4.57 12.62
N ALA A 63 -3.75 -4.00 11.47
CA ALA A 63 -4.64 -3.12 10.74
C ALA A 63 -4.47 -3.33 9.23
N GLN A 64 -5.50 -3.03 8.46
CA GLN A 64 -5.41 -3.08 7.00
C GLN A 64 -6.23 -1.98 6.34
N ARG A 65 -5.87 -1.65 5.10
CA ARG A 65 -6.70 -0.81 4.24
C ARG A 65 -6.67 -1.30 2.80
N ASP A 66 -7.76 -1.93 2.42
CA ASP A 66 -7.89 -2.67 1.16
C ASP A 66 -8.99 -2.03 0.33
N GLN A 67 -8.62 -1.22 -0.66
CA GLN A 67 -9.57 -0.41 -1.42
C GLN A 67 -9.08 -0.22 -2.86
N LEU A 68 -10.03 -0.09 -3.79
CA LEU A 68 -9.73 0.41 -5.12
C LEU A 68 -9.14 1.83 -5.02
N PRO A 69 -8.10 2.16 -5.79
CA PRO A 69 -7.55 3.51 -5.84
C PRO A 69 -8.62 4.55 -6.19
N GLY A 70 -8.46 5.77 -5.68
CA GLY A 70 -9.42 6.85 -5.87
C GLY A 70 -10.81 6.54 -5.33
N LYS A 71 -10.94 5.65 -4.32
CA LYS A 71 -12.24 5.14 -3.81
C LYS A 71 -13.10 4.47 -4.89
N GLY A 72 -12.46 3.90 -5.92
CA GLY A 72 -13.14 3.29 -7.07
C GLY A 72 -13.41 4.24 -8.23
N GLU A 73 -13.14 5.55 -8.07
CA GLU A 73 -13.28 6.53 -9.15
C GLU A 73 -12.06 6.56 -10.09
N PHE A 74 -10.95 5.94 -9.67
CA PHE A 74 -9.71 5.87 -10.45
C PHE A 74 -9.10 4.47 -10.42
N PRO A 75 -9.85 3.44 -10.90
CA PRO A 75 -9.41 2.06 -10.84
C PRO A 75 -8.12 1.85 -11.64
N THR A 76 -7.30 0.88 -11.23
CA THR A 76 -6.01 0.63 -11.91
C THR A 76 -6.15 0.26 -13.39
N GLY A 77 -7.29 -0.30 -13.80
CA GLY A 77 -7.56 -0.62 -15.21
C GLY A 77 -7.81 0.61 -16.09
N SER A 78 -8.04 1.79 -15.49
CA SER A 78 -8.09 3.05 -16.23
C SER A 78 -6.74 3.75 -16.29
N TRP A 79 -5.69 3.17 -15.69
CA TRP A 79 -4.40 3.83 -15.64
C TRP A 79 -3.71 3.83 -17.01
N VAL A 80 -3.17 4.98 -17.39
CA VAL A 80 -2.44 5.14 -18.66
C VAL A 80 -0.96 4.85 -18.46
N GLY A 81 -0.36 4.11 -19.39
CA GLY A 81 1.07 3.81 -19.38
C GLY A 81 1.93 5.08 -19.27
N GLY A 82 2.78 5.14 -18.25
CA GLY A 82 3.67 6.25 -17.95
C GLY A 82 3.08 7.35 -17.07
N GLU A 83 1.78 7.33 -16.75
CA GLU A 83 1.18 8.32 -15.87
C GLU A 83 1.60 8.11 -14.40
N TYR A 84 1.55 9.16 -13.60
CA TYR A 84 1.88 9.10 -12.17
C TYR A 84 0.62 9.29 -11.33
N ILE A 85 0.37 8.33 -10.43
CA ILE A 85 -0.81 8.30 -9.57
C ILE A 85 -0.36 8.52 -8.12
N ARG A 86 -1.05 9.44 -7.44
CA ARG A 86 -0.93 9.65 -6.00
C ARG A 86 -2.14 9.02 -5.31
N ASP A 87 -1.88 8.13 -4.37
CA ASP A 87 -2.91 7.28 -3.80
C ASP A 87 -2.82 7.26 -2.27
N THR A 88 -3.66 8.07 -1.64
CA THR A 88 -3.65 8.30 -0.19
C THR A 88 -4.61 7.38 0.53
N ARG A 89 -4.10 6.67 1.55
CA ARG A 89 -4.82 5.73 2.40
C ARG A 89 -4.76 6.15 3.86
N GLN A 90 -5.90 6.08 4.54
CA GLN A 90 -5.97 6.22 5.99
C GLN A 90 -6.19 4.85 6.61
N ILE A 91 -5.22 4.42 7.40
CA ILE A 91 -5.22 3.14 8.14
C ILE A 91 -5.56 3.47 9.58
N LEU A 92 -6.71 3.02 10.07
CA LEU A 92 -7.09 3.19 11.47
C LEU A 92 -6.36 2.14 12.32
N ILE A 93 -5.52 2.59 13.25
CA ILE A 93 -4.84 1.72 14.19
C ILE A 93 -5.83 1.32 15.28
N PRO A 94 -6.09 0.02 15.54
CA PRO A 94 -6.96 -0.39 16.64
C PRO A 94 -6.46 0.13 18.00
N ALA A 95 -7.37 0.50 18.89
CA ALA A 95 -7.05 1.04 20.21
C ALA A 95 -6.38 0.03 21.15
N ASP A 96 -6.50 -1.26 20.86
CA ASP A 96 -5.87 -2.38 21.58
C ASP A 96 -4.53 -2.80 20.97
N THR A 97 -4.02 -2.07 19.97
CA THR A 97 -2.71 -2.35 19.36
C THR A 97 -1.59 -2.09 20.37
N PRO A 98 -0.77 -3.10 20.72
CA PRO A 98 0.30 -2.94 21.68
C PRO A 98 1.34 -1.92 21.20
N PRO A 99 1.94 -1.14 22.11
CA PRO A 99 3.07 -0.29 21.78
C PRO A 99 4.22 -1.10 21.17
N GLY A 100 4.87 -0.58 20.13
CA GLY A 100 5.95 -1.30 19.46
C GLY A 100 6.27 -0.79 18.06
N ALA A 101 7.16 -1.51 17.40
CA ALA A 101 7.54 -1.26 16.01
C ALA A 101 6.73 -2.18 15.06
N TYR A 102 6.16 -1.57 14.03
CA TYR A 102 5.33 -2.21 13.03
C TYR A 102 5.84 -1.90 11.63
N ARG A 103 5.52 -2.77 10.69
CA ARG A 103 5.90 -2.67 9.28
C ARG A 103 4.65 -2.56 8.42
N LEU A 104 4.75 -1.89 7.28
CA LEU A 104 3.71 -1.91 6.26
C LEU A 104 4.08 -2.86 5.14
N GLU A 105 3.12 -3.70 4.77
CA GLU A 105 3.15 -4.51 3.55
C GLU A 105 2.13 -3.94 2.56
N VAL A 106 2.53 -3.78 1.30
CA VAL A 106 1.69 -3.22 0.24
C VAL A 106 1.70 -4.12 -0.97
N GLY A 107 0.55 -4.27 -1.63
CA GLY A 107 0.45 -4.96 -2.91
C GLY A 107 -0.91 -4.75 -3.57
N LEU A 108 -1.12 -5.49 -4.65
CA LEU A 108 -2.33 -5.44 -5.48
C LEU A 108 -3.03 -6.78 -5.47
N TYR A 109 -4.36 -6.78 -5.56
CA TYR A 109 -5.16 -8.00 -5.67
C TYR A 109 -6.44 -7.78 -6.46
N ASN A 110 -6.95 -8.85 -7.05
CA ASN A 110 -8.22 -8.83 -7.75
C ASN A 110 -9.35 -8.85 -6.70
N PRO A 111 -10.22 -7.83 -6.61
CA PRO A 111 -11.26 -7.78 -5.59
C PRO A 111 -12.35 -8.85 -5.75
N ASN A 112 -12.49 -9.45 -6.94
CA ASN A 112 -13.49 -10.48 -7.21
C ASN A 112 -12.96 -11.90 -6.91
N THR A 113 -11.66 -12.14 -7.11
CA THR A 113 -11.07 -13.48 -6.97
C THR A 113 -10.11 -13.61 -5.78
N PHE A 114 -9.77 -12.50 -5.13
CA PHE A 114 -8.77 -12.38 -4.06
C PHE A 114 -7.35 -12.82 -4.44
N LYS A 115 -7.08 -13.03 -5.74
CA LYS A 115 -5.74 -13.34 -6.22
C LYS A 115 -4.85 -12.12 -6.15
N ARG A 116 -3.70 -12.25 -5.50
CA ARG A 116 -2.68 -11.20 -5.44
C ARG A 116 -1.92 -11.11 -6.77
N VAL A 117 -1.49 -9.90 -7.12
CA VAL A 117 -0.65 -9.65 -8.30
C VAL A 117 0.81 -9.89 -7.90
N PRO A 118 1.55 -10.74 -8.62
CA PRO A 118 2.97 -10.95 -8.32
C PRO A 118 3.79 -9.70 -8.63
N VAL A 119 4.80 -9.44 -7.80
CA VAL A 119 5.89 -8.54 -8.12
C VAL A 119 6.85 -9.26 -9.06
N ILE A 120 7.19 -8.65 -10.19
CA ILE A 120 8.16 -9.21 -11.15
C ILE A 120 9.50 -9.40 -10.44
N GLY A 121 9.97 -10.64 -10.37
CA GLY A 121 11.23 -11.00 -9.70
C GLY A 121 11.14 -11.13 -8.18
N GLY A 122 9.93 -11.13 -7.59
CA GLY A 122 9.72 -11.19 -6.14
C GLY A 122 8.49 -12.00 -5.71
N GLY A 123 7.97 -11.68 -4.51
CA GLY A 123 6.72 -12.22 -3.97
C GLY A 123 5.48 -11.54 -4.56
N ASP A 124 4.41 -11.38 -3.79
CA ASP A 124 3.18 -10.72 -4.20
C ASP A 124 2.89 -9.39 -3.47
N ALA A 125 3.89 -8.93 -2.72
CA ALA A 125 3.83 -7.71 -1.92
C ALA A 125 5.23 -7.12 -1.70
N VAL A 126 5.25 -5.89 -1.19
CA VAL A 126 6.46 -5.16 -0.82
C VAL A 126 6.35 -4.75 0.65
N ILE A 127 7.35 -5.09 1.44
CA ILE A 127 7.52 -4.53 2.78
C ILE A 127 8.19 -3.16 2.65
N LEU A 128 7.52 -2.13 3.14
CA LEU A 128 8.08 -0.78 3.18
C LEU A 128 9.21 -0.71 4.23
N ASP A 129 10.28 0.01 3.91
CA ASP A 129 11.51 0.07 4.70
C ASP A 129 11.35 0.87 6.00
N ALA A 130 10.44 1.86 6.03
CA ALA A 130 10.15 2.63 7.22
C ALA A 130 9.31 1.83 8.21
N SER A 131 9.76 1.82 9.47
CA SER A 131 8.98 1.30 10.60
C SER A 131 8.03 2.36 11.14
N ILE A 132 6.85 1.92 11.59
CA ILE A 132 5.88 2.74 12.32
C ILE A 132 6.01 2.44 13.80
N THR A 133 6.12 3.47 14.63
CA THR A 133 6.10 3.32 16.08
C THR A 133 4.69 3.54 16.59
N ILE A 134 4.11 2.55 17.28
CA ILE A 134 2.82 2.69 17.95
C ILE A 134 3.06 2.92 19.45
N ARG A 135 2.33 3.86 20.03
CA ARG A 135 2.37 4.23 21.45
C ARG A 135 1.01 4.05 22.12
#